data_AF-A0A3D4UWR3-F1
#
_entry.id   AF-A0A3D4UWR3-F1
#
_cell.length_a   1.000
_cell.length_b   1.000
_cell.length_c   1.000
_cell.angle_alpha   90.00
_cell.angle_beta   90.00
_cell.angle_gamma   90.00
#
_symmetry.space_group_name_H-M   'P 1'
#
loop_
_entity.id
_entity.type
_entity.pdbx_description
1 polymer ?
#
loop_
_entity_poly.entity_id
_entity_poly.type
_entity_poly.pdbx_seq_one_letter_code
_entity_poly.pdbx_strand_id
1 'polypeptide(L)'
;HYDFSKANVFVSLDDDVLNGTHPNSVEYGKQISAARKVTSTNDSMSRIYAVENGYSLTGSYADHRLRLKASEIDAFAHALAAALSGRVSGLNAFSGYSNQFSDHEWISALADELVANRGESVVSVGNNHSANAHAVVSAINKALGNDGNTVNYLEVPHLDEESTSAFNATVEKMKNGGYDTVVMLGTNPVFSAQNKDFESALSNVEEVIHLSDYVDETSKKVSWHINKAFYLESWSDGHSYGGVRSVIQPQIQPLYNGLSDIETLNIIVNGEMTSGYDLVQNTWKNIYSSGFDSKWATLLHDGVDTNSGFTKANVRLSSSFRPDTSKDNAISGIEITVRADSTLYDGRFANIAWLQELPDPMTKITWDNVAAMSPATAKQLGVENEDVVEITSNGQTIKIAAWIQPGHADNSISLTVGYGRDGIGRVANRYIDYTTGGVDTYPLIGNHFVSEGSVSKTSDTYEIACVQDHHSLEGRDLYRMATLEEYKSNPDYASFKSYHTYAVPGMKEAAEKGEDVPISLFDEQTYPDSEPQWGMAIDLNSCFGCGVCVIACQSENNIPVIGKKEVNRGREMHWIRTDRYYVGEDADEPMTAHQPVPCMHCELAPCEQVCPVAATTHSPDGMNQM
;
A
#
# COMPACT_ATOMS: atom_id res chain seq x y z
N HIS A 1 -10.58 -12.38 -6.70
CA HIS A 1 -11.02 -11.82 -5.41
C HIS A 1 -10.67 -12.80 -4.29
N TYR A 2 -9.95 -12.35 -3.27
CA TYR A 2 -9.61 -13.15 -2.09
C TYR A 2 -10.58 -12.83 -0.94
N ASP A 3 -11.00 -13.84 -0.18
CA ASP A 3 -11.83 -13.70 1.01
C ASP A 3 -11.02 -14.19 2.21
N PHE A 4 -10.29 -13.26 2.82
CA PHE A 4 -9.38 -13.54 3.94
C PHE A 4 -10.14 -13.84 5.24
N SER A 5 -11.44 -13.49 5.33
CA SER A 5 -12.26 -13.79 6.50
C SER A 5 -12.49 -15.29 6.72
N LYS A 6 -12.24 -16.10 5.68
CA LYS A 6 -12.37 -17.57 5.69
C LYS A 6 -11.03 -18.29 5.63
N ALA A 7 -9.93 -17.55 5.73
CA ALA A 7 -8.59 -18.10 5.61
C ALA A 7 -7.91 -18.20 6.98
N ASN A 8 -7.55 -19.41 7.38
CA ASN A 8 -6.69 -19.66 8.54
C ASN A 8 -5.21 -19.43 8.18
N VAL A 9 -4.84 -19.64 6.92
CA VAL A 9 -3.47 -19.47 6.41
C VAL A 9 -3.47 -18.60 5.16
N PHE A 10 -2.66 -17.56 5.16
CA PHE A 10 -2.40 -16.71 4.01
C PHE A 10 -0.91 -16.78 3.64
N VAL A 11 -0.61 -17.17 2.40
CA VAL A 11 0.74 -17.11 1.82
C VAL A 11 0.75 -16.00 0.76
N SER A 12 1.44 -14.89 1.06
CA SER A 12 1.71 -13.81 0.12
C SER A 12 3.05 -14.04 -0.57
N LEU A 13 3.03 -14.13 -1.91
CA LEU A 13 4.22 -14.14 -2.75
C LEU A 13 4.41 -12.74 -3.33
N ASP A 14 5.10 -11.89 -2.58
CA ASP A 14 5.43 -10.52 -2.95
C ASP A 14 4.21 -9.69 -3.36
N ASP A 15 3.07 -9.95 -2.69
CA ASP A 15 1.78 -9.31 -2.89
C ASP A 15 1.43 -8.44 -1.68
N ASP A 16 1.51 -7.12 -1.85
CA ASP A 16 1.21 -6.16 -0.78
C ASP A 16 -0.28 -5.80 -0.75
N VAL A 17 -1.11 -6.77 -0.38
CA VAL A 17 -2.58 -6.66 -0.35
C VAL A 17 -3.11 -5.62 0.67
N LEU A 18 -2.29 -5.24 1.65
CA LEU A 18 -2.60 -4.24 2.67
C LEU A 18 -2.23 -2.81 2.25
N ASN A 19 -1.52 -2.64 1.14
CA ASN A 19 -1.10 -1.32 0.66
C ASN A 19 -2.24 -0.53 0.04
N GLY A 20 -2.22 0.80 0.21
CA GLY A 20 -3.15 1.70 -0.48
C GLY A 20 -3.09 1.59 -2.02
N THR A 21 -2.00 1.08 -2.57
CA THR A 21 -1.86 0.81 -4.02
C THR A 21 -2.71 -0.38 -4.50
N HIS A 22 -3.10 -1.31 -3.63
CA HIS A 22 -3.97 -2.42 -4.00
C HIS A 22 -5.44 -1.96 -4.00
N PRO A 23 -6.20 -2.17 -5.10
CA PRO A 23 -7.54 -1.59 -5.28
C PRO A 23 -8.61 -2.07 -4.28
N ASN A 24 -8.36 -3.19 -3.59
CA ASN A 24 -9.25 -3.74 -2.56
C ASN A 24 -8.65 -3.75 -1.14
N SER A 25 -7.61 -2.95 -0.89
CA SER A 25 -6.85 -2.96 0.38
C SER A 25 -7.68 -2.66 1.62
N VAL A 26 -8.72 -1.83 1.51
CA VAL A 26 -9.61 -1.52 2.65
C VAL A 26 -10.39 -2.75 3.11
N GLU A 27 -10.98 -3.50 2.17
CA GLU A 27 -11.71 -4.72 2.50
C GLU A 27 -10.75 -5.80 3.00
N TYR A 28 -9.61 -5.99 2.33
CA TYR A 28 -8.60 -6.96 2.73
C TYR A 28 -8.02 -6.66 4.10
N GLY A 29 -7.65 -5.41 4.38
CA GLY A 29 -7.18 -4.97 5.70
C GLY A 29 -8.20 -5.26 6.79
N LYS A 30 -9.48 -4.99 6.55
CA LYS A 30 -10.57 -5.32 7.49
C LYS A 30 -10.71 -6.82 7.72
N GLN A 31 -10.67 -7.63 6.68
CA GLN A 31 -10.84 -9.08 6.79
C GLN A 31 -9.64 -9.73 7.49
N ILE A 32 -8.43 -9.33 7.11
CA ILE A 32 -7.18 -9.87 7.68
C ILE A 32 -7.06 -9.47 9.15
N SER A 33 -7.28 -8.20 9.51
CA SER A 33 -7.19 -7.77 10.91
C SER A 33 -8.27 -8.42 11.78
N ALA A 34 -9.49 -8.60 11.26
CA ALA A 34 -10.57 -9.29 11.97
C ALA A 34 -10.25 -10.77 12.22
N ALA A 35 -9.67 -11.47 11.24
CA ALA A 35 -9.23 -12.86 11.37
C ALA A 35 -8.06 -13.03 12.35
N ARG A 36 -7.43 -11.92 12.74
CA ARG A 36 -6.32 -11.90 13.70
C ARG A 36 -6.69 -11.36 15.07
N LYS A 37 -7.94 -10.97 15.30
CA LYS A 37 -8.36 -10.38 16.57
C LYS A 37 -8.39 -11.43 17.69
N VAL A 38 -7.64 -11.19 18.77
CA VAL A 38 -7.58 -12.06 19.95
C VAL A 38 -8.16 -11.33 21.16
N THR A 39 -9.24 -11.87 21.72
CA THR A 39 -9.97 -11.30 22.88
C THR A 39 -10.02 -12.25 24.08
N SER A 40 -9.74 -13.53 23.86
CA SER A 40 -9.73 -14.57 24.89
C SER A 40 -8.64 -15.61 24.61
N THR A 41 -8.26 -16.38 25.62
CA THR A 41 -7.30 -17.49 25.48
C THR A 41 -7.84 -18.66 24.65
N ASN A 42 -9.13 -18.67 24.32
CA ASN A 42 -9.73 -19.70 23.48
C ASN A 42 -9.68 -19.33 21.98
N ASP A 43 -9.32 -18.08 21.66
CA ASP A 43 -9.35 -17.61 20.30
C ASP A 43 -8.20 -18.22 19.48
N SER A 44 -8.43 -18.30 18.17
CA SER A 44 -7.42 -18.60 17.17
C SER A 44 -7.09 -17.34 16.38
N MET A 45 -5.99 -17.40 15.63
CA MET A 45 -5.51 -16.30 14.81
C MET A 45 -5.12 -16.86 13.45
N SER A 46 -5.51 -16.19 12.36
CA SER A 46 -4.99 -16.56 11.05
C SER A 46 -3.48 -16.31 10.98
N ARG A 47 -2.76 -17.18 10.25
CA ARG A 47 -1.31 -17.10 10.08
C ARG A 47 -0.96 -16.56 8.70
N ILE A 48 -0.02 -15.64 8.65
CA ILE A 48 0.46 -15.02 7.42
C ILE A 48 1.93 -15.38 7.20
N TYR A 49 2.22 -15.89 6.01
CA TYR A 49 3.56 -16.11 5.48
C TYR A 49 3.79 -15.14 4.32
N ALA A 50 4.81 -14.30 4.40
CA ALA A 50 5.18 -13.38 3.33
C ALA A 50 6.55 -13.77 2.74
N VAL A 51 6.61 -13.94 1.43
CA VAL A 51 7.87 -14.14 0.68
C VAL A 51 8.02 -12.96 -0.26
N GLU A 52 8.94 -12.04 0.03
CA GLU A 52 8.96 -10.72 -0.63
C GLU A 52 10.36 -10.11 -0.66
N ASN A 53 10.53 -9.04 -1.44
CA ASN A 53 11.84 -8.42 -1.65
C ASN A 53 12.30 -7.49 -0.52
N GLY A 54 11.62 -6.36 -0.36
CA GLY A 54 11.73 -5.49 0.80
C GLY A 54 10.57 -5.73 1.74
N TYR A 55 10.54 -5.08 2.89
CA TYR A 55 9.33 -5.06 3.71
C TYR A 55 8.21 -4.35 2.96
N SER A 56 7.09 -5.04 2.83
CA SER A 56 5.81 -4.45 2.45
C SER A 56 4.94 -4.24 3.69
N LEU A 57 3.78 -3.56 3.57
CA LEU A 57 2.83 -3.50 4.69
C LEU A 57 2.35 -4.90 5.08
N THR A 58 2.08 -5.74 4.09
CA THR A 58 1.69 -7.15 4.26
C THR A 58 2.76 -7.97 4.97
N GLY A 59 4.01 -7.86 4.53
CA GLY A 59 5.11 -8.60 5.16
C GLY A 59 5.49 -8.05 6.54
N SER A 60 5.29 -6.75 6.79
CA SER A 60 5.50 -6.17 8.12
C SER A 60 4.46 -6.62 9.15
N TYR A 61 3.32 -7.13 8.68
CA TYR A 61 2.24 -7.67 9.49
C TYR A 61 2.21 -9.21 9.51
N ALA A 62 3.14 -9.85 8.79
CA ALA A 62 3.22 -11.30 8.69
C ALA A 62 3.83 -11.94 9.95
N ASP A 63 3.40 -13.16 10.27
CA ASP A 63 3.99 -13.93 11.38
C ASP A 63 5.35 -14.52 10.99
N HIS A 64 5.47 -14.88 9.71
CA HIS A 64 6.67 -15.41 9.12
C HIS A 64 6.97 -14.63 7.85
N ARG A 65 8.22 -14.18 7.71
CA ARG A 65 8.68 -13.49 6.51
C ARG A 65 9.97 -14.12 6.00
N LEU A 66 10.06 -14.29 4.68
CA LEU A 66 11.27 -14.68 3.97
C LEU A 66 11.62 -13.59 2.98
N ARG A 67 12.80 -12.98 3.12
CA ARG A 67 13.30 -12.06 2.10
C ARG A 67 13.83 -12.84 0.90
N LEU A 68 13.44 -12.42 -0.30
CA LEU A 68 13.82 -13.08 -1.56
C LEU A 68 13.97 -12.03 -2.67
N LYS A 69 14.85 -12.23 -3.65
CA LYS A 69 14.84 -11.34 -4.82
C LYS A 69 13.49 -11.42 -5.53
N ALA A 70 13.01 -10.31 -6.09
CA ALA A 70 11.72 -10.32 -6.79
C ALA A 70 11.74 -11.27 -8.02
N SER A 71 12.88 -11.35 -8.71
CA SER A 71 13.10 -12.28 -9.84
C SER A 71 13.04 -13.77 -9.46
N GLU A 72 13.11 -14.11 -8.17
CA GLU A 72 13.12 -15.49 -7.69
C GLU A 72 11.73 -15.99 -7.26
N ILE A 73 10.74 -15.11 -7.17
CA ILE A 73 9.38 -15.42 -6.68
C ILE A 73 8.69 -16.46 -7.58
N ASP A 74 8.83 -16.35 -8.91
CA ASP A 74 8.29 -17.32 -9.87
C ASP A 74 8.85 -18.73 -9.63
N ALA A 75 10.18 -18.83 -9.45
CA ALA A 75 10.84 -20.09 -9.16
C ALA A 75 10.43 -20.66 -7.79
N PHE A 76 10.25 -19.79 -6.78
CA PHE A 76 9.72 -20.19 -5.48
C PHE A 76 8.29 -20.74 -5.59
N ALA A 77 7.41 -20.08 -6.35
CA ALA A 77 6.04 -20.53 -6.61
C ALA A 77 6.01 -21.90 -7.32
N HIS A 78 6.90 -22.12 -8.29
CA HIS A 78 7.05 -23.42 -8.95
C HIS A 78 7.52 -24.52 -8.00
N ALA A 79 8.48 -24.24 -7.11
CA ALA A 79 8.94 -25.19 -6.09
C ALA A 79 7.80 -25.56 -5.12
N LEU A 80 7.00 -24.58 -4.70
CA LEU A 80 5.83 -24.80 -3.84
C LEU A 80 4.78 -25.67 -4.55
N ALA A 81 4.48 -25.38 -5.82
CA ALA A 81 3.56 -26.19 -6.62
C ALA A 81 4.06 -27.64 -6.79
N ALA A 82 5.38 -27.84 -6.99
CA ALA A 82 6.00 -29.15 -7.09
C ALA A 82 5.90 -29.93 -5.77
N ALA A 83 6.20 -29.29 -4.64
CA ALA A 83 6.06 -29.88 -3.32
C ALA A 83 4.59 -30.27 -3.02
N LEU A 84 3.63 -29.45 -3.41
CA LEU A 84 2.21 -29.73 -3.28
C LEU A 84 1.74 -30.85 -4.22
N SER A 85 2.35 -31.02 -5.39
CA SER A 85 1.96 -32.07 -6.36
C SER A 85 2.07 -33.50 -5.82
N GLY A 86 2.94 -33.73 -4.82
CA GLY A 86 3.04 -35.00 -4.10
C GLY A 86 1.98 -35.19 -3.00
N ARG A 87 1.24 -34.14 -2.65
CA ARG A 87 0.31 -34.10 -1.50
C ARG A 87 -1.16 -33.89 -1.91
N VAL A 88 -1.40 -33.21 -3.04
CA VAL A 88 -2.75 -32.92 -3.57
C VAL A 88 -2.86 -33.23 -5.07
N SER A 89 -4.08 -33.55 -5.53
CA SER A 89 -4.36 -33.74 -6.95
C SER A 89 -4.51 -32.40 -7.69
N GLY A 90 -4.29 -32.41 -9.01
CA GLY A 90 -4.47 -31.22 -9.87
C GLY A 90 -3.18 -30.47 -10.20
N LEU A 91 -2.06 -30.80 -9.55
CA LEU A 91 -0.74 -30.20 -9.80
C LEU A 91 0.25 -31.17 -10.48
N ASN A 92 -0.24 -32.20 -11.16
CA ASN A 92 0.60 -33.22 -11.80
C ASN A 92 1.60 -32.65 -12.82
N ALA A 93 1.32 -31.46 -13.38
CA ALA A 93 2.23 -30.75 -14.28
C ALA A 93 3.57 -30.35 -13.62
N PHE A 94 3.62 -30.31 -12.29
CA PHE A 94 4.81 -30.00 -11.49
C PHE A 94 5.45 -31.24 -10.87
N SER A 95 4.93 -32.44 -11.15
CA SER A 95 5.46 -33.68 -10.58
C SER A 95 6.88 -33.93 -11.08
N GLY A 96 7.82 -34.11 -10.16
CA GLY A 96 9.24 -34.30 -10.46
C GLY A 96 9.99 -33.04 -10.88
N TYR A 97 9.35 -31.87 -10.86
CA TYR A 97 10.05 -30.59 -11.03
C TYR A 97 10.94 -30.31 -9.81
N SER A 98 12.12 -29.76 -10.06
CA SER A 98 13.06 -29.34 -9.02
C SER A 98 13.90 -28.15 -9.51
N ASN A 99 14.20 -27.25 -8.57
CA ASN A 99 15.02 -26.05 -8.74
C ASN A 99 15.74 -25.74 -7.42
N GLN A 100 16.41 -24.58 -7.34
CA GLN A 100 17.18 -24.15 -6.19
C GLN A 100 16.40 -24.02 -4.86
N PHE A 101 15.07 -23.87 -4.92
CA PHE A 101 14.22 -23.75 -3.73
C PHE A 101 13.59 -25.07 -3.29
N SER A 102 13.74 -26.15 -4.06
CA SER A 102 13.00 -27.40 -3.81
C SER A 102 13.30 -28.03 -2.44
N ASP A 103 14.52 -27.85 -1.95
CA ASP A 103 14.97 -28.35 -0.64
C ASP A 103 14.94 -27.26 0.44
N HIS A 104 14.41 -26.06 0.13
CA HIS A 104 14.32 -24.96 1.09
C HIS A 104 13.28 -25.29 2.17
N GLU A 105 13.61 -25.02 3.44
CA GLU A 105 12.77 -25.40 4.58
C GLU A 105 11.34 -24.81 4.50
N TRP A 106 11.22 -23.57 4.02
CA TRP A 106 9.94 -22.92 3.79
C TRP A 106 9.05 -23.68 2.82
N ILE A 107 9.59 -24.31 1.78
CA ILE A 107 8.76 -25.03 0.81
C ILE A 107 8.06 -26.21 1.46
N SER A 108 8.77 -26.97 2.30
CA SER A 108 8.13 -28.07 3.02
C SER A 108 7.11 -27.57 4.04
N ALA A 109 7.47 -26.55 4.84
CA ALA A 109 6.60 -25.99 5.87
C ALA A 109 5.30 -25.43 5.27
N LEU A 110 5.41 -24.60 4.22
CA LEU A 110 4.25 -24.04 3.52
C LEU A 110 3.40 -25.12 2.88
N ALA A 111 4.01 -26.12 2.23
CA ALA A 111 3.25 -27.21 1.61
C ALA A 111 2.44 -28.00 2.65
N ASP A 112 3.00 -28.28 3.82
CA ASP A 112 2.32 -28.99 4.90
C ASP A 112 1.20 -28.13 5.51
N GLU A 113 1.45 -26.85 5.78
CA GLU A 113 0.47 -25.90 6.32
C GLU A 113 -0.72 -25.66 5.39
N LEU A 114 -0.46 -25.48 4.09
CA LEU A 114 -1.50 -25.32 3.08
C LEU A 114 -2.35 -26.60 2.93
N VAL A 115 -1.74 -27.78 3.03
CA VAL A 115 -2.46 -29.05 3.00
C VAL A 115 -3.31 -29.27 4.26
N ALA A 116 -2.84 -28.83 5.42
CA ALA A 116 -3.60 -28.86 6.66
C ALA A 116 -4.82 -27.91 6.61
N ASN A 117 -4.73 -26.81 5.86
CA ASN A 117 -5.77 -25.77 5.75
C ASN A 117 -6.40 -25.72 4.35
N ARG A 118 -6.66 -26.88 3.75
CA ARG A 118 -7.31 -26.98 2.43
C ARG A 118 -8.71 -26.39 2.45
N GLY A 119 -8.99 -25.51 1.49
CA GLY A 119 -10.25 -24.76 1.42
C GLY A 119 -10.31 -23.58 2.39
N GLU A 120 -9.44 -23.51 3.39
CA GLU A 120 -9.34 -22.45 4.41
C GLU A 120 -7.98 -21.74 4.32
N SER A 121 -7.39 -21.70 3.13
CA SER A 121 -6.13 -21.00 2.86
C SER A 121 -6.25 -20.07 1.66
N VAL A 122 -5.33 -19.12 1.55
CA VAL A 122 -5.14 -18.27 0.37
C VAL A 122 -3.66 -18.27 0.00
N VAL A 123 -3.37 -18.43 -1.28
CA VAL A 123 -2.06 -18.09 -1.86
C VAL A 123 -2.28 -16.93 -2.82
N SER A 124 -1.50 -15.86 -2.71
CA SER A 124 -1.56 -14.72 -3.63
C SER A 124 -0.18 -14.38 -4.18
N VAL A 125 -0.13 -13.59 -5.25
CA VAL A 125 1.12 -13.13 -5.88
C VAL A 125 0.93 -11.72 -6.42
N GLY A 126 1.94 -10.87 -6.23
CA GLY A 126 1.89 -9.46 -6.56
C GLY A 126 1.69 -9.21 -8.06
N ASN A 127 1.00 -8.11 -8.39
CA ASN A 127 0.65 -7.73 -9.77
C ASN A 127 1.85 -7.51 -10.72
N ASN A 128 3.04 -7.27 -10.17
CA ASN A 128 4.24 -7.00 -10.95
C ASN A 128 4.94 -8.28 -11.44
N HIS A 129 4.45 -9.46 -11.03
CA HIS A 129 4.99 -10.76 -11.43
C HIS A 129 4.43 -11.25 -12.76
N SER A 130 5.02 -12.32 -13.28
CA SER A 130 4.65 -12.83 -14.59
C SER A 130 3.24 -13.41 -14.61
N ALA A 131 2.58 -13.36 -15.78
CA ALA A 131 1.32 -14.07 -15.99
C ALA A 131 1.43 -15.58 -15.67
N ASN A 132 2.63 -16.16 -15.79
CA ASN A 132 2.89 -17.54 -15.41
C ASN A 132 2.83 -17.73 -13.89
N ALA A 133 3.42 -16.84 -13.08
CA ALA A 133 3.30 -16.86 -11.63
C ALA A 133 1.83 -16.82 -11.17
N HIS A 134 1.05 -15.89 -11.73
CA HIS A 134 -0.39 -15.81 -11.46
C HIS A 134 -1.14 -17.09 -11.84
N ALA A 135 -0.78 -17.74 -12.96
CA ALA A 135 -1.36 -19.00 -13.38
C ALA A 135 -1.01 -20.17 -12.43
N VAL A 136 0.24 -20.22 -11.95
CA VAL A 136 0.70 -21.21 -10.96
C VAL A 136 -0.04 -21.04 -9.64
N VAL A 137 -0.13 -19.82 -9.11
CA VAL A 137 -0.89 -19.52 -7.88
C VAL A 137 -2.37 -19.86 -8.03
N SER A 138 -2.96 -19.57 -9.19
CA SER A 138 -4.34 -19.99 -9.49
C SER A 138 -4.49 -21.51 -9.47
N ALA A 139 -3.50 -22.25 -9.99
CA ALA A 139 -3.47 -23.71 -9.95
C ALA A 139 -3.32 -24.27 -8.53
N ILE A 140 -2.45 -23.68 -7.71
CA ILE A 140 -2.28 -24.03 -6.30
C ILE A 140 -3.61 -23.86 -5.56
N ASN A 141 -4.23 -22.67 -5.65
CA ASN A 141 -5.51 -22.40 -4.99
C ASN A 141 -6.61 -23.37 -5.44
N LYS A 142 -6.67 -23.70 -6.74
CA LYS A 142 -7.65 -24.67 -7.25
C LYS A 142 -7.41 -26.09 -6.71
N ALA A 143 -6.16 -26.54 -6.62
CA ALA A 143 -5.80 -27.85 -6.09
C ALA A 143 -6.03 -27.99 -4.57
N LEU A 144 -5.83 -26.89 -3.84
CA LEU A 144 -6.10 -26.80 -2.41
C LEU A 144 -7.60 -26.74 -2.09
N GLY A 145 -8.46 -26.50 -3.09
CA GLY A 145 -9.91 -26.39 -2.90
C GLY A 145 -10.37 -25.02 -2.42
N ASN A 146 -9.54 -23.99 -2.63
CA ASN A 146 -9.80 -22.62 -2.20
C ASN A 146 -10.82 -21.92 -3.11
N ASP A 147 -10.94 -22.37 -4.36
CA ASP A 147 -11.91 -21.87 -5.34
C ASP A 147 -13.36 -22.05 -4.87
N GLY A 148 -14.09 -20.94 -4.82
CA GLY A 148 -15.48 -20.86 -4.36
C GLY A 148 -15.63 -20.64 -2.86
N ASN A 149 -14.54 -20.73 -2.08
CA ASN A 149 -14.52 -20.46 -0.64
C ASN A 149 -13.71 -19.21 -0.30
N THR A 150 -12.38 -19.34 -0.22
CA THR A 150 -11.43 -18.26 0.09
C THR A 150 -10.93 -17.53 -1.16
N VAL A 151 -11.07 -18.14 -2.34
CA VAL A 151 -10.72 -17.52 -3.63
C VAL A 151 -11.95 -17.55 -4.54
N ASN A 152 -12.35 -16.39 -5.03
CA ASN A 152 -13.47 -16.24 -5.96
C ASN A 152 -12.97 -15.67 -7.29
N TYR A 153 -13.14 -16.45 -8.36
CA TYR A 153 -12.95 -15.99 -9.74
C TYR A 153 -14.25 -15.35 -10.21
N LEU A 154 -14.18 -14.13 -10.71
CA LEU A 154 -15.34 -13.33 -11.09
C LEU A 154 -15.35 -13.09 -12.59
N GLU A 155 -16.55 -13.12 -13.20
CA GLU A 155 -16.75 -12.70 -14.58
C GLU A 155 -16.81 -11.17 -14.62
N VAL A 156 -15.75 -10.56 -15.14
CA VAL A 156 -15.67 -9.11 -15.31
C VAL A 156 -16.27 -8.73 -16.67
N PRO A 157 -17.24 -7.78 -16.72
CA PRO A 157 -17.95 -7.42 -17.95
C PRO A 157 -17.06 -6.70 -18.96
N HIS A 158 -15.99 -6.08 -18.48
CA HIS A 158 -14.95 -5.43 -19.26
C HIS A 158 -13.61 -5.95 -18.74
N LEU A 159 -12.85 -6.58 -19.62
CA LEU A 159 -11.44 -6.84 -19.36
C LEU A 159 -10.69 -5.57 -19.77
N ASP A 160 -10.07 -4.91 -18.82
CA ASP A 160 -8.99 -3.98 -19.16
C ASP A 160 -7.88 -4.84 -19.77
N GLU A 161 -7.82 -4.90 -21.10
CA GLU A 161 -6.69 -5.50 -21.80
C GLU A 161 -5.50 -4.54 -21.64
N GLU A 162 -4.87 -4.58 -20.47
CA GLU A 162 -3.56 -3.98 -20.24
C GLU A 162 -2.55 -4.68 -21.15
N SER A 163 -2.36 -4.09 -22.32
CA SER A 163 -1.56 -4.68 -23.37
C SER A 163 -0.43 -3.73 -23.72
N THR A 164 0.73 -3.96 -23.11
CA THR A 164 1.98 -3.27 -23.48
C THR A 164 2.23 -3.39 -24.98
N SER A 165 1.88 -4.53 -25.59
CA SER A 165 2.00 -4.73 -27.03
C SER A 165 1.01 -3.87 -27.83
N ALA A 166 -0.24 -3.72 -27.39
CA ALA A 166 -1.21 -2.82 -28.03
C ALA A 166 -0.78 -1.35 -27.86
N PHE A 167 -0.30 -0.94 -26.68
CA PHE A 167 0.22 0.40 -26.46
C PHE A 167 1.42 0.69 -27.37
N ASN A 168 2.38 -0.24 -27.45
CA ASN A 168 3.52 -0.12 -28.36
C ASN A 168 3.10 -0.05 -29.83
N ALA A 169 2.11 -0.86 -30.24
CA ALA A 169 1.56 -0.81 -31.60
C ALA A 169 0.88 0.54 -31.88
N THR A 170 0.19 1.13 -30.90
CA THR A 170 -0.38 2.47 -30.98
C THR A 170 0.72 3.52 -31.16
N VAL A 171 1.81 3.45 -30.40
CA VAL A 171 2.98 4.35 -30.54
C VAL A 171 3.60 4.24 -31.92
N GLU A 172 3.83 3.04 -32.42
CA GLU A 172 4.36 2.84 -33.78
C GLU A 172 3.41 3.35 -34.85
N LYS A 173 2.10 3.18 -34.68
CA LYS A 173 1.11 3.72 -35.61
C LYS A 173 1.07 5.25 -35.57
N MET A 174 1.20 5.89 -34.40
CA MET A 174 1.35 7.34 -34.28
C MET A 174 2.62 7.83 -35.00
N LYS A 175 3.76 7.16 -34.81
CA LYS A 175 5.02 7.49 -35.51
C LYS A 175 4.88 7.49 -37.03
N ASN A 176 4.05 6.59 -37.56
CA ASN A 176 3.79 6.46 -38.99
C ASN A 176 2.66 7.38 -39.49
N GLY A 177 2.15 8.31 -38.68
CA GLY A 177 1.05 9.21 -39.05
C GLY A 177 -0.29 8.48 -39.24
N GLY A 178 -0.50 7.37 -38.53
CA GLY A 178 -1.68 6.52 -38.68
C GLY A 178 -2.91 6.98 -37.91
N TYR A 179 -2.83 8.11 -37.19
CA TYR A 179 -3.92 8.72 -36.45
C TYR A 179 -3.95 10.22 -36.70
N ASP A 180 -5.12 10.73 -37.10
CA ASP A 180 -5.35 12.17 -37.23
C ASP A 180 -5.59 12.82 -35.85
N THR A 181 -6.22 12.08 -34.93
CA THR A 181 -6.58 12.56 -33.59
C THR A 181 -6.26 11.54 -32.51
N VAL A 182 -5.70 12.00 -31.39
CA VAL A 182 -5.48 11.20 -30.17
C VAL A 182 -6.13 11.89 -28.98
N VAL A 183 -6.90 11.12 -28.21
CA VAL A 183 -7.59 11.60 -27.01
C VAL A 183 -7.07 10.83 -25.80
N MET A 184 -6.62 11.55 -24.78
CA MET A 184 -6.10 10.99 -23.53
C MET A 184 -6.97 11.48 -22.36
N LEU A 185 -7.45 10.55 -21.53
CA LEU A 185 -8.37 10.82 -20.43
C LEU A 185 -7.72 10.45 -19.09
N GLY A 186 -7.37 11.46 -18.28
CA GLY A 186 -6.85 11.25 -16.93
C GLY A 186 -5.53 10.47 -16.86
N THR A 187 -4.76 10.41 -17.95
CA THR A 187 -3.46 9.72 -18.01
C THR A 187 -2.31 10.70 -18.23
N ASN A 188 -1.08 10.32 -17.88
CA ASN A 188 0.11 11.15 -18.11
C ASN A 188 1.26 10.36 -18.78
N PRO A 189 1.04 9.83 -20.00
CA PRO A 189 1.99 8.93 -20.66
C PRO A 189 3.35 9.57 -21.02
N VAL A 190 3.48 10.90 -21.17
CA VAL A 190 4.81 11.52 -21.35
C VAL A 190 5.71 11.29 -20.13
N PHE A 191 5.13 11.21 -18.93
CA PHE A 191 5.84 10.90 -17.70
C PHE A 191 5.95 9.38 -17.47
N SER A 192 4.84 8.64 -17.56
CA SER A 192 4.77 7.26 -17.07
C SER A 192 4.96 6.16 -18.13
N ALA A 193 4.99 6.50 -19.44
CA ALA A 193 5.08 5.46 -20.46
C ALA A 193 6.44 4.74 -20.45
N GLN A 194 6.38 3.41 -20.54
CA GLN A 194 7.56 2.56 -20.74
C GLN A 194 8.15 2.76 -22.15
N ASN A 195 7.30 2.98 -23.15
CA ASN A 195 7.74 3.26 -24.51
C ASN A 195 8.24 4.71 -24.62
N LYS A 196 9.56 4.86 -24.70
CA LYS A 196 10.24 6.16 -24.73
C LYS A 196 10.02 6.96 -26.01
N ASP A 197 9.48 6.34 -27.05
CA ASP A 197 9.13 7.04 -28.28
C ASP A 197 7.77 7.75 -28.21
N PHE A 198 6.97 7.53 -27.15
CA PHE A 198 5.61 8.08 -27.03
C PHE A 198 5.56 9.60 -27.25
N GLU A 199 6.40 10.36 -26.55
CA GLU A 199 6.44 11.83 -26.70
C GLU A 199 6.75 12.25 -28.14
N SER A 200 7.74 11.61 -28.76
CA SER A 200 8.11 11.91 -30.16
C SER A 200 7.01 11.52 -31.14
N ALA A 201 6.27 10.45 -30.85
CA ALA A 201 5.17 9.96 -31.66
C ALA A 201 3.98 10.93 -31.67
N LEU A 202 3.70 11.60 -30.55
CA LEU A 202 2.65 12.62 -30.46
C LEU A 202 2.85 13.77 -31.46
N SER A 203 4.10 14.09 -31.80
CA SER A 203 4.41 15.17 -32.75
C SER A 203 3.97 14.88 -34.19
N ASN A 204 3.60 13.64 -34.50
CA ASN A 204 3.08 13.22 -35.81
C ASN A 204 1.54 13.17 -35.86
N VAL A 205 0.85 13.50 -34.77
CA VAL A 205 -0.62 13.54 -34.70
C VAL A 205 -1.06 14.99 -34.88
N GLU A 206 -2.06 15.24 -35.72
CA GLU A 206 -2.55 16.59 -36.01
C GLU A 206 -3.27 17.20 -34.80
N GLU A 207 -4.19 16.45 -34.21
CA GLU A 207 -5.00 16.91 -33.08
C GLU A 207 -4.78 16.02 -31.85
N VAL A 208 -4.25 16.58 -30.78
CA VAL A 208 -4.02 15.85 -29.53
C VAL A 208 -4.80 16.53 -28.40
N ILE A 209 -5.72 15.78 -27.81
CA ILE A 209 -6.63 16.25 -26.77
C ILE A 209 -6.33 15.53 -25.47
N HIS A 210 -6.14 16.27 -24.39
CA HIS A 210 -5.82 15.74 -23.09
C HIS A 210 -6.76 16.30 -22.02
N LEU A 211 -7.50 15.42 -21.36
CA LEU A 211 -8.28 15.72 -20.16
C LEU A 211 -7.43 15.38 -18.94
N SER A 212 -7.04 16.37 -18.12
CA SER A 212 -6.20 16.15 -16.94
C SER A 212 -6.52 17.10 -15.79
N ASP A 213 -6.24 16.66 -14.56
CA ASP A 213 -6.41 17.44 -13.33
C ASP A 213 -5.38 18.57 -13.21
N TYR A 214 -4.24 18.42 -13.90
CA TYR A 214 -3.13 19.37 -13.90
C TYR A 214 -2.63 19.63 -15.31
N VAL A 215 -2.00 20.79 -15.53
CA VAL A 215 -1.15 21.02 -16.70
C VAL A 215 0.17 20.27 -16.51
N ASP A 216 0.12 18.96 -16.74
CA ASP A 216 1.21 18.04 -16.53
C ASP A 216 2.20 17.93 -17.70
N GLU A 217 3.14 16.99 -17.60
CA GLU A 217 4.14 16.69 -18.62
C GLU A 217 3.51 16.38 -20.00
N THR A 218 2.38 15.64 -20.02
CA THR A 218 1.64 15.35 -21.24
C THR A 218 0.90 16.58 -21.74
N SER A 219 0.20 17.31 -20.87
CA SER A 219 -0.55 18.52 -21.22
C SER A 219 0.32 19.61 -21.88
N LYS A 220 1.62 19.63 -21.60
CA LYS A 220 2.59 20.56 -22.22
C LYS A 220 2.94 20.19 -23.67
N LYS A 221 2.51 19.02 -24.15
CA LYS A 221 2.86 18.44 -25.46
C LYS A 221 1.67 18.23 -26.37
N VAL A 222 0.48 18.72 -25.99
CA VAL A 222 -0.76 18.53 -26.73
C VAL A 222 -1.32 19.84 -27.29
N SER A 223 -2.24 19.72 -28.24
CA SER A 223 -2.95 20.85 -28.84
C SER A 223 -4.04 21.40 -27.92
N TRP A 224 -4.77 20.51 -27.23
CA TRP A 224 -5.82 20.88 -26.28
C TRP A 224 -5.59 20.24 -24.91
N HIS A 225 -5.51 21.09 -23.90
CA HIS A 225 -5.68 20.68 -22.51
C HIS A 225 -7.09 21.05 -22.06
N ILE A 226 -7.81 20.08 -21.51
CA ILE A 226 -9.13 20.23 -20.92
C ILE A 226 -9.00 19.99 -19.42
N ASN A 227 -9.51 20.94 -18.63
CA ASN A 227 -9.59 20.79 -17.18
C ASN A 227 -10.47 19.58 -16.86
N LYS A 228 -9.91 18.57 -16.20
CA LYS A 228 -10.69 17.48 -15.64
C LYS A 228 -11.42 17.96 -14.39
N ALA A 229 -12.72 17.68 -14.29
CA ALA A 229 -13.47 17.86 -13.05
C ALA A 229 -13.05 16.77 -12.06
N PHE A 230 -12.77 17.15 -10.82
CA PHE A 230 -12.45 16.18 -9.77
C PHE A 230 -13.69 15.33 -9.47
N TYR A 231 -13.53 14.12 -8.94
CA TYR A 231 -14.68 13.22 -8.72
C TYR A 231 -15.74 13.82 -7.76
N LEU A 232 -15.37 14.75 -6.87
CA LEU A 232 -16.32 15.49 -6.02
C LEU A 232 -17.07 16.62 -6.75
N GLU A 233 -16.72 16.91 -8.00
CA GLU A 233 -17.29 17.97 -8.84
C GLU A 233 -18.11 17.42 -10.02
N SER A 234 -18.01 16.11 -10.29
CA SER A 234 -18.63 15.48 -11.45
C SER A 234 -19.58 14.34 -11.08
N TRP A 235 -20.64 14.19 -11.88
CA TRP A 235 -21.41 12.95 -11.93
C TRP A 235 -20.66 11.87 -12.70
N SER A 236 -20.61 10.66 -12.14
CA SER A 236 -20.06 9.48 -12.80
C SER A 236 -20.62 8.22 -12.11
N ASP A 237 -20.23 7.04 -12.57
CA ASP A 237 -20.56 5.76 -11.96
C ASP A 237 -19.43 4.75 -12.14
N GLY A 238 -19.50 3.64 -11.40
CA GLY A 238 -18.45 2.64 -11.43
C GLY A 238 -18.81 1.38 -10.66
N HIS A 239 -17.85 0.46 -10.62
CA HIS A 239 -17.93 -0.78 -9.89
C HIS A 239 -16.85 -0.81 -8.79
N SER A 240 -17.19 -1.36 -7.63
CA SER A 240 -16.18 -1.82 -6.66
C SER A 240 -15.41 -3.02 -7.23
N TYR A 241 -14.33 -3.42 -6.54
CA TYR A 241 -13.51 -4.57 -6.93
C TYR A 241 -14.30 -5.88 -7.10
N GLY A 242 -15.35 -6.09 -6.29
CA GLY A 242 -16.27 -7.23 -6.39
C GLY A 242 -17.43 -7.05 -7.38
N GLY A 243 -17.52 -5.90 -8.05
CA GLY A 243 -18.56 -5.60 -9.04
C GLY A 243 -19.83 -4.95 -8.48
N VAL A 244 -19.84 -4.53 -7.21
CA VAL A 244 -20.97 -3.75 -6.66
C VAL A 244 -20.97 -2.38 -7.34
N ARG A 245 -22.08 -2.02 -7.97
CA ARG A 245 -22.25 -0.75 -8.68
C ARG A 245 -22.46 0.40 -7.71
N SER A 246 -21.90 1.56 -8.04
CA SER A 246 -21.98 2.79 -7.26
C SER A 246 -22.12 3.99 -8.20
N VAL A 247 -22.67 5.07 -7.67
CA VAL A 247 -22.72 6.37 -8.34
C VAL A 247 -21.80 7.36 -7.63
N ILE A 248 -21.05 8.15 -8.40
CA ILE A 248 -20.25 9.26 -7.90
C ILE A 248 -21.16 10.50 -7.90
N GLN A 249 -21.32 11.09 -6.72
CA GLN A 249 -22.19 12.26 -6.50
C GLN A 249 -21.33 13.50 -6.25
N PRO A 250 -21.46 14.55 -7.09
CA PRO A 250 -20.75 15.78 -6.86
C PRO A 250 -21.22 16.45 -5.56
N GLN A 251 -20.27 16.81 -4.71
CA GLN A 251 -20.50 17.55 -3.46
C GLN A 251 -20.44 19.07 -3.68
N ILE A 252 -19.89 19.50 -4.82
CA ILE A 252 -19.77 20.90 -5.22
C ILE A 252 -19.87 21.04 -6.74
N GLN A 253 -20.17 22.24 -7.25
CA GLN A 253 -20.05 22.54 -8.68
C GLN A 253 -18.57 22.65 -9.08
N PRO A 254 -18.20 22.33 -10.34
CA PRO A 254 -16.82 22.46 -10.81
C PRO A 254 -16.27 23.87 -10.61
N LEU A 255 -15.22 24.01 -9.79
CA LEU A 255 -14.66 25.31 -9.45
C LEU A 255 -13.98 26.00 -10.63
N TYR A 256 -13.44 25.21 -11.56
CA TYR A 256 -12.68 25.67 -12.72
C TYR A 256 -13.34 25.32 -14.06
N ASN A 257 -14.67 25.12 -14.05
CA ASN A 257 -15.44 24.68 -15.22
C ASN A 257 -14.85 23.42 -15.88
N GLY A 258 -14.37 22.48 -15.07
CA GLY A 258 -13.85 21.21 -15.55
C GLY A 258 -14.94 20.31 -16.14
N LEU A 259 -14.52 19.37 -16.97
CA LEU A 259 -15.39 18.35 -17.56
C LEU A 259 -15.04 16.97 -16.98
N SER A 260 -16.05 16.13 -16.79
CA SER A 260 -15.83 14.73 -16.43
C SER A 260 -15.33 13.92 -17.62
N ASP A 261 -14.79 12.72 -17.35
CA ASP A 261 -14.38 11.77 -18.39
C ASP A 261 -15.56 11.41 -19.32
N ILE A 262 -16.76 11.20 -18.77
CA ILE A 262 -17.96 10.81 -19.52
C ILE A 262 -18.53 11.97 -20.36
N GLU A 263 -18.50 13.20 -19.86
CA GLU A 263 -18.93 14.38 -20.62
C GLU A 263 -17.97 14.64 -21.78
N THR A 264 -16.66 14.57 -21.51
CA THR A 264 -15.62 14.75 -22.53
C THR A 264 -15.75 13.69 -23.63
N LEU A 265 -15.91 12.42 -23.28
CA LEU A 265 -16.15 11.35 -24.24
C LEU A 265 -17.43 11.58 -25.05
N ASN A 266 -18.51 12.01 -24.41
CA ASN A 266 -19.77 12.29 -25.11
C ASN A 266 -19.60 13.40 -26.16
N ILE A 267 -18.89 14.48 -25.82
CA ILE A 267 -18.60 15.57 -26.76
C ILE A 267 -17.79 15.05 -27.95
N ILE A 268 -16.75 14.26 -27.69
CA ILE A 268 -15.83 13.76 -28.73
C ILE A 268 -16.55 12.80 -29.68
N VAL A 269 -17.37 11.89 -29.14
CA VAL A 269 -18.02 10.84 -29.94
C VAL A 269 -19.29 11.34 -30.61
N ASN A 270 -20.10 12.15 -29.92
CA ASN A 270 -21.43 12.53 -30.37
C ASN A 270 -21.52 13.99 -30.85
N GLY A 271 -20.53 14.83 -30.53
CA GLY A 271 -20.56 16.26 -30.84
C GLY A 271 -21.54 17.07 -29.99
N GLU A 272 -22.05 16.49 -28.89
CA GLU A 272 -23.07 17.09 -28.03
C GLU A 272 -22.55 17.29 -26.60
N MET A 273 -22.89 18.44 -26.02
CA MET A 273 -22.65 18.71 -24.60
C MET A 273 -23.89 18.28 -23.82
N THR A 274 -23.83 17.10 -23.21
CA THR A 274 -24.87 16.56 -22.32
C THR A 274 -24.35 16.55 -20.90
N SER A 275 -25.20 16.90 -19.92
CA SER A 275 -24.78 16.91 -18.52
C SER A 275 -24.40 15.51 -18.04
N GLY A 276 -23.35 15.41 -17.20
CA GLY A 276 -22.94 14.14 -16.60
C GLY A 276 -24.07 13.46 -15.83
N TYR A 277 -24.95 14.25 -15.19
CA TYR A 277 -26.14 13.73 -14.52
C TYR A 277 -27.06 12.98 -15.48
N ASP A 278 -27.39 13.57 -16.63
CA ASP A 278 -28.27 12.94 -17.61
C ASP A 278 -27.61 11.70 -18.24
N LEU A 279 -26.30 11.76 -18.51
CA LEU A 279 -25.54 10.62 -19.03
C LEU A 279 -25.60 9.43 -18.07
N VAL A 280 -25.32 9.65 -16.78
CA VAL A 280 -25.39 8.60 -15.75
C VAL A 280 -26.84 8.10 -15.64
N GLN A 281 -27.83 8.99 -15.54
CA GLN A 281 -29.23 8.55 -15.48
C GLN A 281 -29.64 7.69 -16.69
N ASN A 282 -29.13 7.98 -17.88
CA ASN A 282 -29.43 7.19 -19.08
C ASN A 282 -28.84 5.77 -18.99
N THR A 283 -27.62 5.61 -18.47
CA THR A 283 -27.05 4.30 -18.15
C THR A 283 -27.93 3.55 -17.14
N TRP A 284 -28.32 4.20 -16.04
CA TRP A 284 -29.07 3.56 -14.97
C TRP A 284 -30.53 3.26 -15.32
N LYS A 285 -31.16 4.02 -16.24
CA LYS A 285 -32.49 3.69 -16.79
C LYS A 285 -32.48 2.36 -17.56
N ASN A 286 -31.35 1.98 -18.15
CA ASN A 286 -31.20 0.68 -18.80
C ASN A 286 -31.02 -0.46 -17.78
N ILE A 287 -30.50 -0.15 -16.60
CA ILE A 287 -30.30 -1.11 -15.50
C ILE A 287 -31.61 -1.35 -14.74
N TYR A 288 -32.33 -0.28 -14.40
CA TYR A 288 -33.58 -0.34 -13.66
C TYR A 288 -34.80 -0.36 -14.59
N SER A 289 -35.27 -1.56 -14.91
CA SER A 289 -36.41 -1.80 -15.81
C SER A 289 -37.76 -1.26 -15.32
N SER A 290 -37.90 -0.93 -14.03
CA SER A 290 -39.12 -0.33 -13.46
C SER A 290 -38.83 0.41 -12.16
N GLY A 291 -39.65 1.43 -11.87
CA GLY A 291 -39.55 2.22 -10.63
C GLY A 291 -38.29 3.06 -10.52
N PHE A 292 -37.77 3.57 -11.64
CA PHE A 292 -36.49 4.28 -11.73
C PHE A 292 -36.36 5.38 -10.67
N ASP A 293 -37.32 6.30 -10.56
CA ASP A 293 -37.19 7.45 -9.66
C ASP A 293 -36.97 7.05 -8.19
N SER A 294 -37.70 6.04 -7.71
CA SER A 294 -37.57 5.54 -6.34
C SER A 294 -36.21 4.84 -6.15
N LYS A 295 -35.83 3.96 -7.08
CA LYS A 295 -34.55 3.24 -7.00
C LYS A 295 -33.34 4.15 -7.15
N TRP A 296 -33.43 5.15 -8.02
CA TRP A 296 -32.41 6.18 -8.20
C TRP A 296 -32.23 7.01 -6.92
N ALA A 297 -33.33 7.43 -6.29
CA ALA A 297 -33.27 8.12 -5.00
C ALA A 297 -32.64 7.25 -3.90
N THR A 298 -33.00 5.97 -3.82
CA THR A 298 -32.38 5.01 -2.89
C THR A 298 -30.90 4.81 -3.19
N LEU A 299 -30.52 4.64 -4.45
CA LEU A 299 -29.12 4.50 -4.85
C LEU A 299 -28.30 5.73 -4.46
N LEU A 300 -28.80 6.94 -4.70
CA LEU A 300 -28.12 8.17 -4.29
C LEU A 300 -28.01 8.27 -2.77
N HIS A 301 -29.03 7.85 -2.03
CA HIS A 301 -29.01 7.85 -0.57
C HIS A 301 -28.01 6.83 0.00
N ASP A 302 -28.06 5.59 -0.48
CA ASP A 302 -27.24 4.47 0.03
C ASP A 302 -25.82 4.48 -0.55
N GLY A 303 -25.61 5.15 -1.68
CA GLY A 303 -24.37 5.23 -2.45
C GLY A 303 -24.12 4.02 -3.36
N VAL A 304 -24.63 2.84 -3.00
CA VAL A 304 -24.35 1.56 -3.68
C VAL A 304 -25.62 0.78 -4.04
N ASP A 305 -25.58 0.05 -5.15
CA ASP A 305 -26.63 -0.91 -5.51
C ASP A 305 -26.35 -2.26 -4.84
N THR A 306 -26.96 -2.47 -3.67
CA THR A 306 -26.75 -3.67 -2.83
C THR A 306 -27.16 -4.99 -3.48
N ASN A 307 -27.88 -4.97 -4.60
CA ASN A 307 -28.28 -6.17 -5.35
C ASN A 307 -27.39 -6.43 -6.57
N SER A 308 -26.23 -5.79 -6.65
CA SER A 308 -25.26 -5.93 -7.73
C SER A 308 -23.95 -6.57 -7.27
N GLY A 309 -23.16 -7.01 -8.23
CA GLY A 309 -21.93 -7.77 -8.01
C GLY A 309 -21.58 -8.56 -9.26
N PHE A 310 -20.29 -8.83 -9.46
CA PHE A 310 -19.89 -9.72 -10.55
C PHE A 310 -20.27 -11.16 -10.24
N THR A 311 -20.62 -11.90 -11.29
CA THR A 311 -20.97 -13.32 -11.18
C THR A 311 -19.72 -14.15 -10.96
N LYS A 312 -19.84 -15.21 -10.14
CA LYS A 312 -18.72 -16.15 -9.96
C LYS A 312 -18.52 -16.97 -11.24
N ALA A 313 -17.31 -16.95 -11.77
CA ALA A 313 -16.90 -17.77 -12.91
C ALA A 313 -16.62 -19.21 -12.46
N ASN A 314 -17.07 -20.18 -13.26
CA ASN A 314 -16.65 -21.58 -13.06
C ASN A 314 -15.33 -21.82 -13.81
N VAL A 315 -14.23 -21.88 -13.06
CA VAL A 315 -12.90 -22.08 -13.64
C VAL A 315 -12.41 -23.52 -13.51
N ARG A 316 -11.64 -23.96 -14.51
CA ARG A 316 -10.96 -25.27 -14.51
C ARG A 316 -9.53 -25.09 -15.00
N LEU A 317 -8.63 -25.88 -14.42
CA LEU A 317 -7.26 -25.97 -14.94
C LEU A 317 -7.26 -26.66 -16.30
N SER A 318 -6.58 -26.04 -17.27
CA SER A 318 -6.40 -26.64 -18.59
C SER A 318 -5.54 -27.90 -18.48
N SER A 319 -5.92 -28.98 -19.17
CA SER A 319 -5.09 -30.19 -19.25
C SER A 319 -3.74 -29.96 -19.96
N SER A 320 -3.66 -28.90 -20.78
CA SER A 320 -2.44 -28.46 -21.46
C SER A 320 -1.56 -27.54 -20.61
N PHE A 321 -2.03 -27.11 -19.42
CA PHE A 321 -1.25 -26.20 -18.58
C PHE A 321 0.06 -26.87 -18.18
N ARG A 322 1.17 -26.19 -18.48
CA ARG A 322 2.52 -26.56 -18.06
C ARG A 322 3.19 -25.29 -17.56
N PRO A 323 3.92 -25.33 -16.45
CA PRO A 323 4.67 -24.16 -16.00
C PRO A 323 5.72 -23.77 -17.04
N ASP A 324 5.79 -22.48 -17.35
CA ASP A 324 6.88 -21.96 -18.17
C ASP A 324 8.11 -21.71 -17.29
N THR A 325 9.00 -22.70 -17.28
CA THR A 325 10.24 -22.69 -16.50
C THR A 325 11.36 -21.89 -17.18
N SER A 326 11.15 -21.44 -18.44
CA SER A 326 12.12 -20.59 -19.13
C SER A 326 12.27 -19.20 -18.50
N LYS A 327 11.32 -18.85 -17.63
CA LYS A 327 11.24 -17.59 -16.88
C LYS A 327 11.81 -17.67 -15.46
N ASP A 328 12.29 -18.82 -15.01
CA ASP A 328 12.83 -19.06 -13.65
C ASP A 328 14.23 -18.46 -13.42
N ASN A 329 14.70 -17.56 -14.30
CA ASN A 329 16.08 -17.09 -14.26
C ASN A 329 16.25 -16.00 -13.19
N ALA A 330 16.92 -16.36 -12.10
CA ALA A 330 17.38 -15.41 -11.10
C ALA A 330 18.37 -14.39 -11.71
N ILE A 331 18.25 -13.13 -11.31
CA ILE A 331 19.23 -12.10 -11.68
C ILE A 331 20.52 -12.32 -10.87
N SER A 332 21.61 -12.59 -11.59
CA SER A 332 22.92 -12.86 -10.97
C SER A 332 23.62 -11.62 -10.42
N GLY A 333 23.43 -10.46 -11.06
CA GLY A 333 23.93 -9.17 -10.61
C GLY A 333 23.01 -8.49 -9.59
N ILE A 334 23.09 -7.15 -9.57
CA ILE A 334 22.19 -6.33 -8.76
C ILE A 334 20.84 -6.25 -9.46
N GLU A 335 19.80 -6.72 -8.78
CA GLU A 335 18.42 -6.56 -9.19
C GLU A 335 17.95 -5.13 -8.90
N ILE A 336 17.28 -4.50 -9.87
CA ILE A 336 16.58 -3.24 -9.70
C ILE A 336 15.09 -3.53 -9.79
N THR A 337 14.37 -3.28 -8.70
CA THR A 337 12.91 -3.37 -8.65
C THR A 337 12.32 -1.96 -8.59
N VAL A 338 11.29 -1.72 -9.39
CA VAL A 338 10.59 -0.44 -9.42
C VAL A 338 9.10 -0.68 -9.17
N ARG A 339 8.53 -0.04 -8.14
CA ARG A 339 7.14 -0.23 -7.72
C ARG A 339 6.40 1.10 -7.59
N ALA A 340 5.07 1.03 -7.52
CA ALA A 340 4.27 2.18 -7.11
C ALA A 340 4.60 2.58 -5.67
N ASP A 341 4.63 3.88 -5.40
CA ASP A 341 4.84 4.41 -4.06
C ASP A 341 3.59 4.22 -3.18
N SER A 342 3.80 3.94 -1.90
CA SER A 342 2.71 3.68 -0.94
C SER A 342 1.80 4.90 -0.72
N THR A 343 2.30 6.12 -0.90
CA THR A 343 1.54 7.36 -0.67
C THR A 343 1.20 8.08 -1.97
N LEU A 344 2.09 8.06 -2.97
CA LEU A 344 1.92 8.79 -4.23
C LEU A 344 1.45 7.93 -5.41
N TYR A 345 1.41 6.61 -5.26
CA TYR A 345 1.04 5.64 -6.28
C TYR A 345 1.91 5.76 -7.55
N ASP A 346 1.33 6.18 -8.67
CA ASP A 346 1.99 6.41 -9.97
C ASP A 346 2.38 7.88 -10.20
N GLY A 347 2.29 8.71 -9.15
CA GLY A 347 2.59 10.14 -9.20
C GLY A 347 1.40 11.02 -9.55
N ARG A 348 0.20 10.46 -9.80
CA ARG A 348 -1.03 11.27 -9.95
C ARG A 348 -1.32 12.12 -8.71
N PHE A 349 -0.88 11.64 -7.54
CA PHE A 349 -1.05 12.33 -6.25
C PHE A 349 0.16 13.15 -5.80
N ALA A 350 1.20 13.27 -6.64
CA ALA A 350 2.45 13.94 -6.27
C ALA A 350 2.27 15.40 -5.81
N ASN A 351 1.23 16.09 -6.28
CA ASN A 351 0.96 17.47 -5.90
C ASN A 351 0.02 17.60 -4.68
N ILE A 352 -0.25 16.51 -3.96
CA ILE A 352 -1.02 16.50 -2.71
C ILE A 352 -0.06 16.54 -1.52
N ALA A 353 -0.03 17.69 -0.84
CA ALA A 353 0.93 17.97 0.23
C ALA A 353 0.78 17.02 1.45
N TRP A 354 -0.46 16.64 1.80
CA TRP A 354 -0.73 15.65 2.85
C TRP A 354 -0.05 14.30 2.58
N LEU A 355 -0.06 13.83 1.32
CA LEU A 355 0.53 12.54 0.97
C LEU A 355 2.06 12.60 0.81
N GLN A 356 2.61 13.78 0.49
CA GLN A 356 4.06 14.02 0.48
C GLN A 356 4.65 14.07 1.90
N GLU A 357 3.92 14.64 2.86
CA GLU A 357 4.33 14.71 4.27
C GLU A 357 3.95 13.43 5.06
N LEU A 358 3.10 12.57 4.50
CA LEU A 358 2.80 11.27 5.10
C LEU A 358 4.05 10.39 5.07
N PRO A 359 4.56 9.94 6.23
CA PRO A 359 5.74 9.09 6.25
C PRO A 359 5.45 7.73 5.61
N ASP A 360 6.34 7.28 4.74
CA ASP A 360 6.28 5.92 4.21
C ASP A 360 6.24 4.90 5.38
N PRO A 361 5.36 3.89 5.34
CA PRO A 361 5.16 2.98 6.47
C PRO A 361 6.41 2.28 6.98
N MET A 362 7.36 1.98 6.09
CA MET A 362 8.55 1.20 6.43
C MET A 362 9.76 2.09 6.67
N THR A 363 10.06 3.00 5.74
CA THR A 363 11.25 3.86 5.81
C THR A 363 11.05 5.07 6.73
N LYS A 364 9.81 5.53 6.93
CA LYS A 364 9.43 6.78 7.63
C LYS A 364 9.93 8.05 6.95
N ILE A 365 10.28 7.94 5.67
CA ILE A 365 10.69 9.06 4.82
C ILE A 365 9.45 9.82 4.35
N THR A 366 9.63 11.14 4.21
CA THR A 366 8.67 12.08 3.62
C THR A 366 9.35 12.84 2.48
N TRP A 367 8.57 13.38 1.54
CA TRP A 367 8.99 14.28 0.45
C TRP A 367 9.97 13.74 -0.61
N ASP A 368 10.52 12.53 -0.43
CA ASP A 368 11.48 11.90 -1.34
C ASP A 368 11.23 10.40 -1.47
N ASN A 369 11.60 9.86 -2.63
CA ASN A 369 11.90 8.44 -2.80
C ASN A 369 13.41 8.19 -2.66
N VAL A 370 13.78 6.93 -2.41
CA VAL A 370 15.15 6.50 -2.17
C VAL A 370 15.45 5.17 -2.86
N ALA A 371 16.73 4.86 -3.03
CA ALA A 371 17.21 3.53 -3.38
C ALA A 371 17.34 2.68 -2.11
N ALA A 372 16.28 1.94 -1.79
CA ALA A 372 16.25 1.05 -0.63
C ALA A 372 17.08 -0.21 -0.90
N MET A 373 17.93 -0.60 0.06
CA MET A 373 18.81 -1.77 -0.07
C MET A 373 19.15 -2.43 1.25
N SER A 374 19.60 -3.68 1.21
CA SER A 374 19.99 -4.41 2.43
C SER A 374 21.28 -3.87 3.05
N PRO A 375 21.49 -4.04 4.38
CA PRO A 375 22.76 -3.72 5.03
C PRO A 375 23.96 -4.42 4.38
N ALA A 376 23.81 -5.68 3.96
CA ALA A 376 24.87 -6.43 3.28
C ALA A 376 25.20 -5.85 1.90
N THR A 377 24.18 -5.48 1.12
CA THR A 377 24.35 -4.82 -0.19
C THR A 377 25.03 -3.46 -0.03
N ALA A 378 24.60 -2.67 0.95
CA ALA A 378 25.20 -1.37 1.25
C ALA A 378 26.69 -1.49 1.61
N LYS A 379 27.03 -2.46 2.46
CA LYS A 379 28.42 -2.77 2.82
C LYS A 379 29.27 -3.21 1.63
N GLN A 380 28.71 -4.01 0.72
CA GLN A 380 29.39 -4.43 -0.52
C GLN A 380 29.66 -3.24 -1.45
N LEU A 381 28.72 -2.29 -1.53
CA LEU A 381 28.83 -1.09 -2.36
C LEU A 381 29.62 0.05 -1.68
N GLY A 382 29.87 -0.03 -0.36
CA GLY A 382 30.53 1.02 0.41
C GLY A 382 29.68 2.28 0.59
N VAL A 383 28.35 2.12 0.62
CA VAL A 383 27.36 3.21 0.76
C VAL A 383 26.77 3.25 2.17
N GLU A 384 26.47 4.44 2.63
CA GLU A 384 25.75 4.77 3.86
C GLU A 384 24.40 5.43 3.50
N ASN A 385 23.52 5.63 4.49
CA ASN A 385 22.30 6.42 4.26
C ASN A 385 22.67 7.81 3.73
N GLU A 386 21.85 8.31 2.80
CA GLU A 386 22.00 9.64 2.16
C GLU A 386 23.16 9.76 1.17
N ASP A 387 24.01 8.75 1.02
CA ASP A 387 24.96 8.72 -0.11
C ASP A 387 24.19 8.66 -1.43
N VAL A 388 24.57 9.48 -2.40
CA VAL A 388 23.96 9.43 -3.74
C VAL A 388 24.62 8.29 -4.52
N VAL A 389 23.78 7.38 -5.03
CA VAL A 389 24.18 6.31 -5.93
C VAL A 389 23.75 6.60 -7.35
N GLU A 390 24.58 6.23 -8.30
CA GLU A 390 24.26 6.20 -9.72
C GLU A 390 23.77 4.79 -10.08
N ILE A 391 22.55 4.70 -10.58
CA ILE A 391 21.89 3.44 -10.96
C ILE A 391 21.67 3.46 -12.46
N THR A 392 22.21 2.45 -13.14
CA THR A 392 21.98 2.22 -14.57
C THR A 392 21.21 0.92 -14.77
N SER A 393 20.05 1.01 -15.41
CA SER A 393 19.26 -0.14 -15.87
C SER A 393 18.53 0.20 -17.17
N ASN A 394 18.31 -0.79 -18.02
CA ASN A 394 17.60 -0.65 -19.30
C ASN A 394 18.14 0.50 -20.19
N GLY A 395 19.45 0.75 -20.12
CA GLY A 395 20.13 1.81 -20.88
C GLY A 395 19.89 3.23 -20.37
N GLN A 396 19.17 3.41 -19.26
CA GLN A 396 18.94 4.68 -18.58
C GLN A 396 19.74 4.76 -17.30
N THR A 397 20.09 5.98 -16.88
CA THR A 397 20.86 6.23 -15.66
C THR A 397 20.20 7.33 -14.85
N ILE A 398 20.04 7.10 -13.55
CA ILE A 398 19.56 8.09 -12.59
C ILE A 398 20.54 8.21 -11.42
N LYS A 399 20.41 9.30 -10.66
CA LYS A 399 21.09 9.50 -9.38
C LYS A 399 20.05 9.68 -8.29
N ILE A 400 20.18 8.95 -7.19
CA ILE A 400 19.22 8.93 -6.09
C ILE A 400 19.94 8.62 -4.77
N ALA A 401 19.41 9.11 -3.65
CA ALA A 401 19.95 8.82 -2.32
C ALA A 401 19.74 7.34 -1.96
N ALA A 402 20.76 6.71 -1.40
CA ALA A 402 20.71 5.37 -0.83
C ALA A 402 20.02 5.40 0.54
N TRP A 403 19.24 4.35 0.81
CA TRP A 403 18.65 4.12 2.11
C TRP A 403 18.77 2.65 2.51
N ILE A 404 19.44 2.39 3.63
CA ILE A 404 19.68 1.07 4.16
C ILE A 404 18.43 0.63 4.91
N GLN A 405 17.84 -0.45 4.44
CA GLN A 405 16.56 -0.97 4.88
C GLN A 405 16.76 -2.39 5.43
N PRO A 406 16.70 -2.58 6.77
CA PRO A 406 16.72 -3.91 7.39
C PRO A 406 15.64 -4.84 6.81
N GLY A 407 15.96 -6.13 6.68
CA GLY A 407 15.06 -7.13 6.07
C GLY A 407 14.90 -7.05 4.55
N HIS A 408 15.61 -6.16 3.85
CA HIS A 408 15.63 -6.12 2.40
C HIS A 408 16.48 -7.26 1.82
N ALA A 409 16.10 -7.82 0.68
CA ALA A 409 16.87 -8.86 0.00
C ALA A 409 18.23 -8.34 -0.49
N ASP A 410 19.22 -9.23 -0.47
CA ASP A 410 20.59 -8.93 -0.89
C ASP A 410 20.75 -8.84 -2.41
N ASN A 411 21.70 -8.02 -2.87
CA ASN A 411 21.94 -7.75 -4.28
C ASN A 411 20.65 -7.34 -5.02
N SER A 412 19.80 -6.56 -4.35
CA SER A 412 18.56 -6.00 -4.89
C SER A 412 18.37 -4.58 -4.36
N ILE A 413 17.94 -3.66 -5.22
CA ILE A 413 17.63 -2.27 -4.92
C ILE A 413 16.17 -2.03 -5.27
N SER A 414 15.39 -1.57 -4.30
CA SER A 414 14.00 -1.16 -4.53
C SER A 414 13.89 0.35 -4.73
N LEU A 415 13.13 0.75 -5.73
CA LEU A 415 12.81 2.11 -6.10
C LEU A 415 11.29 2.28 -6.20
N THR A 416 10.80 3.48 -5.92
CA THR A 416 9.39 3.83 -6.13
C THR A 416 9.21 4.86 -7.24
N VAL A 417 8.13 4.73 -8.01
CA VAL A 417 7.67 5.77 -8.94
C VAL A 417 6.81 6.82 -8.24
N GLY A 418 6.46 7.88 -8.94
CA GLY A 418 5.52 8.89 -8.48
C GLY A 418 6.16 10.20 -8.01
N TYR A 419 7.49 10.25 -7.98
CA TYR A 419 8.30 11.43 -7.71
C TYR A 419 8.95 11.97 -9.00
N GLY A 420 9.69 13.08 -8.88
CA GLY A 420 10.47 13.68 -9.95
C GLY A 420 9.66 14.48 -10.98
N ARG A 421 8.42 14.87 -10.64
CA ARG A 421 7.50 15.60 -11.51
C ARG A 421 7.71 17.11 -11.43
N ASP A 422 7.95 17.76 -12.57
CA ASP A 422 8.24 19.20 -12.62
C ASP A 422 7.10 20.03 -13.23
N GLY A 423 6.82 21.17 -12.60
CA GLY A 423 5.88 22.15 -13.10
C GLY A 423 4.43 21.67 -13.19
N ILE A 424 4.01 20.77 -12.29
CA ILE A 424 2.61 20.31 -12.16
C ILE A 424 1.85 21.05 -11.04
N GLY A 425 2.57 21.83 -10.23
CA GLY A 425 2.03 22.54 -9.08
C GLY A 425 3.12 23.12 -8.19
N ARG A 426 2.81 23.38 -6.92
CA ARG A 426 3.76 23.95 -5.94
C ARG A 426 4.39 22.90 -5.03
N VAL A 427 3.73 21.75 -4.86
CA VAL A 427 4.13 20.72 -3.89
C VAL A 427 5.16 19.78 -4.51
N ALA A 428 4.88 19.24 -5.69
CA ALA A 428 5.78 18.30 -6.37
C ALA A 428 7.01 18.96 -7.01
N ASN A 429 7.04 20.30 -7.10
CA ASN A 429 7.91 21.02 -8.00
C ASN A 429 9.28 21.34 -7.37
N ARG A 430 10.35 20.85 -7.98
CA ARG A 430 11.73 20.91 -7.47
C ARG A 430 12.37 22.31 -7.48
N TYR A 431 11.72 23.31 -8.07
CA TYR A 431 12.29 24.66 -8.27
C TYR A 431 12.00 25.66 -7.14
N ILE A 432 11.01 25.40 -6.27
CA ILE A 432 10.63 26.34 -5.20
C ILE A 432 11.48 26.10 -3.94
N ASP A 433 11.75 24.83 -3.65
CA ASP A 433 12.74 24.37 -2.68
C ASP A 433 13.53 23.25 -3.36
N TYR A 434 14.83 23.44 -3.62
CA TYR A 434 15.68 22.48 -4.35
C TYR A 434 15.84 21.12 -3.65
N THR A 435 15.11 20.91 -2.56
CA THR A 435 15.14 19.72 -1.72
C THR A 435 13.88 18.87 -1.80
N THR A 436 12.78 19.29 -2.43
CA THR A 436 11.51 18.55 -2.41
C THR A 436 11.13 17.94 -3.76
N GLY A 437 10.47 16.77 -3.74
CA GLY A 437 9.83 16.20 -4.93
C GLY A 437 10.54 14.98 -5.53
N GLY A 438 11.61 14.48 -4.90
CA GLY A 438 12.28 13.23 -5.24
C GLY A 438 12.81 13.10 -6.68
N VAL A 439 13.05 11.86 -7.09
CA VAL A 439 13.68 11.47 -8.36
C VAL A 439 12.70 10.69 -9.22
N ASP A 440 12.66 10.98 -10.52
CA ASP A 440 11.88 10.20 -11.47
C ASP A 440 12.59 8.87 -11.77
N THR A 441 11.90 7.76 -11.48
CA THR A 441 12.40 6.39 -11.66
C THR A 441 11.75 5.67 -12.83
N TYR A 442 10.71 6.25 -13.48
CA TYR A 442 10.11 5.70 -14.70
C TYR A 442 11.12 5.45 -15.83
N PRO A 443 12.20 6.24 -16.01
CA PRO A 443 13.22 5.95 -17.01
C PRO A 443 13.85 4.56 -16.85
N LEU A 444 13.97 4.04 -15.64
CA LEU A 444 14.59 2.73 -15.39
C LEU A 444 13.66 1.55 -15.70
N ILE A 445 12.35 1.77 -15.84
CA ILE A 445 11.39 0.70 -16.13
C ILE A 445 11.50 0.29 -17.61
N GLY A 446 11.83 -0.99 -17.82
CA GLY A 446 11.83 -1.63 -19.14
C GLY A 446 10.48 -2.29 -19.45
N ASN A 447 10.51 -3.46 -20.08
CA ASN A 447 9.29 -4.27 -20.29
C ASN A 447 8.79 -4.98 -19.02
N HIS A 448 9.60 -4.96 -17.95
CA HIS A 448 9.35 -5.62 -16.68
C HIS A 448 9.72 -4.66 -15.54
N PHE A 449 9.02 -4.77 -14.41
CA PHE A 449 9.28 -3.99 -13.18
C PHE A 449 10.55 -4.44 -12.43
N VAL A 450 11.13 -5.56 -12.87
CA VAL A 450 12.36 -6.14 -12.34
C VAL A 450 13.37 -6.23 -13.48
N SER A 451 14.59 -5.76 -13.23
CA SER A 451 15.66 -5.76 -14.23
C SER A 451 17.03 -5.93 -13.58
N GLU A 452 18.01 -6.41 -14.34
CA GLU A 452 19.41 -6.37 -13.90
C GLU A 452 19.99 -4.98 -14.16
N GLY A 453 20.71 -4.43 -13.18
CA GLY A 453 21.34 -3.13 -13.28
C GLY A 453 22.71 -3.07 -12.62
N SER A 454 23.37 -1.92 -12.78
CA SER A 454 24.63 -1.61 -12.12
C SER A 454 24.45 -0.41 -11.20
N VAL A 455 25.10 -0.47 -10.04
CA VAL A 455 25.03 0.58 -9.01
C VAL A 455 26.44 0.99 -8.63
N SER A 456 26.68 2.30 -8.55
CA SER A 456 27.95 2.83 -8.07
C SER A 456 27.75 4.02 -7.14
N LYS A 457 28.57 4.09 -6.09
CA LYS A 457 28.60 5.23 -5.17
C LYS A 457 29.20 6.45 -5.87
N THR A 458 28.54 7.60 -5.73
CA THR A 458 29.07 8.89 -6.19
C THR A 458 29.82 9.62 -5.06
N SER A 459 30.33 10.81 -5.33
CA SER A 459 30.88 11.70 -4.28
C SER A 459 29.83 12.54 -3.56
N ASP A 460 28.58 12.49 -4.05
CA ASP A 460 27.52 13.40 -3.62
C ASP A 460 26.71 12.77 -2.49
N THR A 461 26.14 13.61 -1.62
CA THR A 461 25.20 13.21 -0.56
C THR A 461 23.91 14.01 -0.71
N TYR A 462 22.78 13.46 -0.29
CA TYR A 462 21.48 14.10 -0.36
C TYR A 462 20.69 13.84 0.91
N GLU A 463 20.38 14.91 1.62
CA GLU A 463 19.66 14.89 2.89
C GLU A 463 18.20 14.43 2.71
N ILE A 464 17.78 13.46 3.52
CA ILE A 464 16.46 12.82 3.46
C ILE A 464 15.66 13.14 4.73
N ALA A 465 14.44 13.64 4.57
CA ALA A 465 13.58 13.93 5.71
C ALA A 465 12.88 12.66 6.22
N CYS A 466 13.48 12.02 7.22
CA CYS A 466 12.89 10.91 7.96
C CYS A 466 12.29 11.42 9.29
N VAL A 467 11.04 11.06 9.59
CA VAL A 467 10.38 11.50 10.83
C VAL A 467 10.75 10.66 12.06
N GLN A 468 11.51 9.57 11.87
CA GLN A 468 11.84 8.63 12.93
C GLN A 468 13.34 8.38 13.00
N ASP A 469 13.99 8.88 14.06
CA ASP A 469 15.43 8.75 14.25
C ASP A 469 15.86 7.35 14.72
N HIS A 470 15.11 6.77 15.67
CA HIS A 470 15.45 5.48 16.28
C HIS A 470 14.54 4.40 15.74
N HIS A 471 15.13 3.41 15.09
CA HIS A 471 14.41 2.34 14.39
C HIS A 471 14.27 1.05 15.19
N SER A 472 14.93 0.94 16.35
CA SER A 472 14.84 -0.20 17.27
C SER A 472 14.14 0.21 18.57
N LEU A 473 13.72 -0.77 19.38
CA LEU A 473 13.15 -0.52 20.70
C LEU A 473 14.21 -0.12 21.75
N GLU A 474 15.51 -0.30 21.49
CA GLU A 474 16.60 -0.01 22.44
C GLU A 474 16.41 -0.66 23.82
N GLY A 475 15.80 -1.85 23.85
CA GLY A 475 15.48 -2.58 25.08
C GLY A 475 14.33 -2.00 25.92
N ARG A 476 13.58 -1.03 25.38
CA ARG A 476 12.44 -0.39 26.05
C ARG A 476 11.15 -1.18 25.82
N ASP A 477 10.26 -1.14 26.78
CA ASP A 477 8.99 -1.88 26.80
C ASP A 477 7.82 -1.12 26.15
N LEU A 478 8.11 -0.31 25.11
CA LEU A 478 7.12 0.51 24.38
C LEU A 478 6.10 -0.35 23.63
N TYR A 479 6.56 -1.47 23.08
CA TYR A 479 5.76 -2.46 22.38
C TYR A 479 6.05 -3.84 22.96
N ARG A 480 5.02 -4.50 23.50
CA ARG A 480 5.15 -5.81 24.15
C ARG A 480 4.53 -6.87 23.24
N MET A 481 5.30 -7.89 22.90
CA MET A 481 4.89 -8.96 21.98
C MET A 481 4.85 -10.29 22.70
N ALA A 482 3.94 -11.15 22.24
CA ALA A 482 3.90 -12.56 22.59
C ALA A 482 3.33 -13.32 21.39
N THR A 483 3.78 -14.56 21.23
CA THR A 483 3.10 -15.52 20.38
C THR A 483 1.72 -15.87 20.95
N LEU A 484 0.82 -16.38 20.12
CA LEU A 484 -0.50 -16.84 20.59
C LEU A 484 -0.38 -17.92 21.68
N GLU A 485 0.62 -18.80 21.58
CA GLU A 485 0.86 -19.85 22.57
C GLU A 485 1.32 -19.28 23.92
N GLU A 486 2.24 -18.31 23.89
CA GLU A 486 2.66 -17.58 25.09
C GLU A 486 1.49 -16.84 25.73
N TYR A 487 0.67 -16.12 24.96
CA TYR A 487 -0.53 -15.46 25.46
C TYR A 487 -1.52 -16.43 26.13
N LYS A 488 -1.74 -17.61 25.52
CA LYS A 488 -2.62 -18.64 26.12
C LYS A 488 -2.10 -19.15 27.45
N SER A 489 -0.77 -19.23 27.59
CA SER A 489 -0.13 -19.65 28.85
C SER A 489 -0.04 -18.54 29.90
N ASN A 490 0.07 -17.27 29.47
CA ASN A 490 0.23 -16.09 30.29
C ASN A 490 -0.57 -14.90 29.71
N PRO A 491 -1.88 -14.82 29.96
CA PRO A 491 -2.73 -13.77 29.38
C PRO A 491 -2.32 -12.36 29.81
N ASP A 492 -1.69 -12.24 30.99
CA ASP A 492 -1.20 -10.99 31.56
C ASP A 492 0.22 -10.63 31.11
N TYR A 493 0.77 -11.25 30.05
CA TYR A 493 2.14 -11.01 29.55
C TYR A 493 2.47 -9.52 29.37
N ALA A 494 1.47 -8.74 28.91
CA ALA A 494 1.62 -7.31 28.64
C ALA A 494 1.45 -6.44 29.89
N SER A 495 1.21 -7.00 31.08
CA SER A 495 1.14 -6.21 32.31
C SER A 495 2.55 -5.79 32.78
N PHE A 496 2.65 -4.63 33.46
CA PHE A 496 3.93 -4.16 34.00
C PHE A 496 4.61 -5.22 34.87
N LYS A 497 3.83 -5.89 35.74
CA LYS A 497 4.35 -6.91 36.65
C LYS A 497 4.89 -8.14 35.92
N SER A 498 4.20 -8.58 34.87
CA SER A 498 4.61 -9.75 34.09
C SER A 498 5.92 -9.47 33.35
N TYR A 499 6.04 -8.28 32.75
CA TYR A 499 7.23 -7.88 32.00
C TYR A 499 8.44 -7.56 32.92
N HIS A 500 8.25 -6.72 33.95
CA HIS A 500 9.33 -6.25 34.82
C HIS A 500 9.64 -7.20 35.98
N THR A 501 8.82 -8.23 36.22
CA THR A 501 8.91 -9.19 37.34
C THR A 501 8.71 -8.61 38.74
N TYR A 502 8.35 -7.33 38.86
CA TYR A 502 7.95 -6.66 40.10
C TYR A 502 6.71 -5.79 39.88
N ALA A 503 5.93 -5.57 40.95
CA ALA A 503 4.73 -4.73 40.87
C ALA A 503 5.09 -3.27 40.61
N VAL A 504 4.19 -2.51 39.97
CA VAL A 504 4.36 -1.05 39.84
C VAL A 504 4.61 -0.45 41.24
N PRO A 505 5.70 0.31 41.44
CA PRO A 505 5.99 0.92 42.74
C PRO A 505 4.80 1.73 43.27
N GLY A 506 4.46 1.58 44.56
CA GLY A 506 3.35 2.28 45.20
C GLY A 506 1.98 1.58 45.10
N MET A 507 1.83 0.54 44.28
CA MET A 507 0.55 -0.20 44.16
C MET A 507 0.17 -0.96 45.44
N LYS A 508 1.15 -1.42 46.22
CA LYS A 508 0.88 -2.16 47.45
C LYS A 508 0.24 -1.23 48.49
N GLU A 509 0.86 -0.08 48.67
CA GLU A 509 0.41 0.94 49.60
C GLU A 509 -0.91 1.58 49.15
N ALA A 510 -1.14 1.72 47.84
CA ALA A 510 -2.43 2.13 47.26
C ALA A 510 -3.54 1.13 47.61
N ALA A 511 -3.29 -0.17 47.41
CA ALA A 511 -4.25 -1.22 47.75
C ALA A 511 -4.60 -1.25 49.25
N GLU A 512 -3.64 -0.94 50.14
CA GLU A 512 -3.90 -0.80 51.59
C GLU A 512 -4.85 0.37 51.92
N LYS A 513 -4.94 1.37 51.03
CA LYS A 513 -5.90 2.49 51.09
C LYS A 513 -7.19 2.25 50.30
N GLY A 514 -7.28 1.15 49.54
CA GLY A 514 -8.40 0.87 48.65
C GLY A 514 -8.35 1.63 47.31
N GLU A 515 -7.16 2.04 46.87
CA GLU A 515 -6.90 2.69 45.58
C GLU A 515 -6.41 1.67 44.54
N ASP A 516 -6.84 1.83 43.28
CA ASP A 516 -6.51 0.93 42.16
C ASP A 516 -5.38 1.48 41.25
N VAL A 517 -4.79 2.61 41.61
CA VAL A 517 -3.69 3.28 40.90
C VAL A 517 -2.47 3.48 41.82
N PRO A 518 -1.25 3.68 41.30
CA PRO A 518 -0.07 3.89 42.14
C PRO A 518 -0.24 5.13 43.02
N ILE A 519 0.22 5.07 44.28
CA ILE A 519 0.16 6.24 45.18
C ILE A 519 0.73 7.48 44.51
N SER A 520 -0.09 8.51 44.44
CA SER A 520 0.28 9.86 44.03
C SER A 520 0.49 10.76 45.25
N LEU A 521 1.38 11.75 45.11
CA LEU A 521 1.49 12.87 46.06
C LEU A 521 0.43 13.94 45.80
N PHE A 522 -0.23 13.89 44.65
CA PHE A 522 -1.29 14.80 44.24
C PHE A 522 -2.65 14.15 44.50
N ASP A 523 -3.64 14.95 44.89
CA ASP A 523 -5.02 14.48 44.97
C ASP A 523 -5.50 14.11 43.56
N GLU A 524 -6.16 12.95 43.45
CA GLU A 524 -6.74 12.51 42.19
C GLU A 524 -7.82 13.49 41.71
N GLN A 525 -7.87 13.68 40.40
CA GLN A 525 -8.85 14.55 39.78
C GLN A 525 -10.23 13.89 39.85
N THR A 526 -11.21 14.59 40.43
CA THR A 526 -12.60 14.11 40.47
C THR A 526 -13.37 14.63 39.28
N TYR A 527 -13.93 13.70 38.50
CA TYR A 527 -14.75 14.02 37.33
C TYR A 527 -16.23 13.98 37.70
N PRO A 528 -17.09 14.88 37.19
CA PRO A 528 -18.52 14.87 37.51
C PRO A 528 -19.21 13.62 36.97
N ASP A 529 -20.04 12.97 37.79
CA ASP A 529 -20.88 11.82 37.37
C ASP A 529 -21.83 12.14 36.19
N SER A 530 -22.07 13.42 35.92
CA SER A 530 -22.92 13.88 34.81
C SER A 530 -22.25 13.83 33.44
N GLU A 531 -20.93 13.70 33.39
CA GLU A 531 -20.14 13.72 32.15
C GLU A 531 -19.58 12.32 31.85
N PRO A 532 -19.47 11.92 30.57
CA PRO A 532 -18.78 10.70 30.22
C PRO A 532 -17.27 10.83 30.47
N GLN A 533 -16.59 9.73 30.74
CA GLN A 533 -15.12 9.68 30.68
C GLN A 533 -14.70 9.10 29.33
N TRP A 534 -13.99 9.88 28.53
CA TRP A 534 -13.52 9.43 27.22
C TRP A 534 -12.20 8.69 27.33
N GLY A 535 -12.14 7.50 26.73
CA GLY A 535 -10.93 6.70 26.61
C GLY A 535 -10.77 6.13 25.21
N MET A 536 -9.52 5.94 24.79
CA MET A 536 -9.18 5.32 23.50
C MET A 536 -8.35 4.06 23.76
N ALA A 537 -8.81 2.92 23.25
CA ALA A 537 -8.06 1.67 23.24
C ALA A 537 -7.66 1.35 21.80
N ILE A 538 -6.35 1.22 21.56
CA ILE A 538 -5.79 0.87 20.26
C ILE A 538 -5.39 -0.60 20.30
N ASP A 539 -6.05 -1.41 19.46
CA ASP A 539 -5.64 -2.79 19.24
C ASP A 539 -4.41 -2.82 18.32
N LEU A 540 -3.23 -2.96 18.93
CA LEU A 540 -1.95 -3.03 18.23
C LEU A 540 -1.83 -4.27 17.34
N ASN A 541 -2.57 -5.35 17.64
CA ASN A 541 -2.58 -6.53 16.79
C ASN A 541 -3.36 -6.29 15.50
N SER A 542 -4.23 -5.27 15.44
CA SER A 542 -4.94 -4.86 14.22
C SER A 542 -4.18 -3.80 13.40
N CYS A 543 -3.12 -3.20 13.96
CA CYS A 543 -2.36 -2.14 13.30
C CYS A 543 -1.22 -2.73 12.45
N PHE A 544 -1.32 -2.56 11.14
CA PHE A 544 -0.28 -2.95 10.18
C PHE A 544 0.52 -1.77 9.63
N GLY A 545 0.34 -0.56 10.17
CA GLY A 545 1.19 0.59 9.87
C GLY A 545 0.79 1.47 8.68
N CYS A 546 -0.46 1.40 8.19
CA CYS A 546 -0.88 2.07 6.95
C CYS A 546 -0.81 3.61 6.92
N GLY A 547 -0.66 4.28 8.07
CA GLY A 547 -0.59 5.75 8.14
C GLY A 547 -1.89 6.51 7.87
N VAL A 548 -2.99 5.83 7.49
CA VAL A 548 -4.27 6.48 7.17
C VAL A 548 -4.85 7.26 8.36
N CYS A 549 -4.59 6.82 9.60
CA CYS A 549 -4.99 7.55 10.81
C CYS A 549 -4.31 8.93 10.92
N VAL A 550 -3.08 9.07 10.41
CA VAL A 550 -2.35 10.35 10.36
C VAL A 550 -3.05 11.32 9.43
N ILE A 551 -3.36 10.88 8.20
CA ILE A 551 -4.10 11.69 7.21
C ILE A 551 -5.49 12.06 7.71
N ALA A 552 -6.22 11.12 8.30
CA ALA A 552 -7.56 11.41 8.84
C ALA A 552 -7.50 12.47 9.95
N CYS A 553 -6.51 12.39 10.84
CA CYS A 553 -6.29 13.39 11.88
C CYS A 553 -5.93 14.76 11.27
N GLN A 554 -5.05 14.77 10.26
CA GLN A 554 -4.64 15.98 9.54
C GLN A 554 -5.82 16.65 8.82
N SER A 555 -6.66 15.88 8.13
CA SER A 555 -7.83 16.39 7.40
C SER A 555 -8.91 16.93 8.33
N GLU A 556 -9.17 16.26 9.46
CA GLU A 556 -10.21 16.66 10.41
C GLU A 556 -9.80 17.89 11.23
N ASN A 557 -8.53 17.94 11.68
CA ASN A 557 -8.07 18.94 12.63
C ASN A 557 -7.35 20.14 11.99
N ASN A 558 -7.41 20.27 10.66
CA ASN A 558 -6.77 21.35 9.91
C ASN A 558 -5.25 21.47 10.20
N ILE A 559 -4.58 20.33 10.37
CA ILE A 559 -3.17 20.33 10.73
C ILE A 559 -2.36 20.79 9.49
N PRO A 560 -1.51 21.83 9.61
CA PRO A 560 -0.81 22.37 8.46
C PRO A 560 0.25 21.40 7.96
N VAL A 561 0.50 21.42 6.64
CA VAL A 561 1.61 20.68 6.05
C VAL A 561 2.93 21.39 6.29
N ILE A 562 3.94 20.64 6.70
CA ILE A 562 5.31 21.11 6.90
C ILE A 562 6.19 20.62 5.74
N GLY A 563 6.90 21.57 5.13
CA GLY A 563 7.84 21.28 4.06
C GLY A 563 9.07 20.51 4.56
N LYS A 564 9.68 19.72 3.66
CA LYS A 564 10.83 18.85 3.94
C LYS A 564 11.90 19.48 4.83
N LYS A 565 12.30 20.72 4.55
CA LYS A 565 13.34 21.42 5.31
C LYS A 565 13.05 21.50 6.81
N GLU A 566 11.80 21.73 7.19
CA GLU A 566 11.41 21.84 8.60
C GLU A 566 11.08 20.46 9.19
N VAL A 567 10.55 19.52 8.40
CA VAL A 567 10.42 18.11 8.82
C VAL A 567 11.79 17.53 9.18
N ASN A 568 12.81 17.79 8.38
CA ASN A 568 14.18 17.36 8.64
C ASN A 568 14.81 17.99 9.90
N ARG A 569 14.14 18.99 10.50
CA ARG A 569 14.53 19.58 11.79
C ARG A 569 13.69 19.04 12.95
N GLY A 570 12.91 17.97 12.72
CA GLY A 570 11.97 17.35 13.67
C GLY A 570 10.78 18.24 14.01
N ARG A 571 10.18 18.88 12.99
CA ARG A 571 9.07 19.84 13.17
C ARG A 571 7.84 19.51 12.33
N GLU A 572 7.72 18.26 11.90
CA GLU A 572 6.48 17.73 11.32
C GLU A 572 5.30 17.94 12.26
N MET A 573 4.14 18.24 11.70
CA MET A 573 2.92 18.46 12.48
C MET A 573 1.98 17.27 12.28
N HIS A 574 2.29 16.16 12.96
CA HIS A 574 1.44 14.98 13.01
C HIS A 574 1.01 14.72 14.46
N TRP A 575 -0.27 14.91 14.79
CA TRP A 575 -0.78 14.73 16.16
C TRP A 575 -0.95 13.26 16.57
N ILE A 576 -1.09 12.38 15.58
CA ILE A 576 -0.91 10.95 15.72
C ILE A 576 0.23 10.54 14.80
N ARG A 577 1.25 9.88 15.34
CA ARG A 577 2.33 9.30 14.55
C ARG A 577 2.20 7.79 14.53
N THR A 578 2.69 7.16 13.46
CA THR A 578 2.76 5.70 13.38
C THR A 578 4.23 5.29 13.46
N ASP A 579 4.67 4.87 14.64
CA ASP A 579 6.04 4.41 14.87
C ASP A 579 6.23 3.00 14.27
N ARG A 580 7.44 2.71 13.76
CA ARG A 580 7.83 1.37 13.28
C ARG A 580 9.13 0.93 13.94
N TYR A 581 9.12 -0.20 14.62
CA TYR A 581 10.32 -0.76 15.24
C TYR A 581 10.76 -2.04 14.53
N TYR A 582 12.06 -2.16 14.24
CA TYR A 582 12.69 -3.43 13.96
C TYR A 582 13.04 -4.11 15.29
N VAL A 583 12.66 -5.37 15.43
CA VAL A 583 12.88 -6.16 16.63
C VAL A 583 13.68 -7.41 16.28
N GLY A 584 14.71 -7.69 17.06
CA GLY A 584 15.66 -8.78 16.79
C GLY A 584 17.09 -8.28 16.68
N GLU A 585 18.04 -9.18 16.87
CA GLU A 585 19.48 -8.86 16.76
C GLU A 585 19.98 -8.95 15.32
N ASP A 586 19.28 -9.71 14.47
CA ASP A 586 19.64 -9.91 13.07
C ASP A 586 19.03 -8.80 12.20
N ALA A 587 19.86 -7.88 11.73
CA ALA A 587 19.43 -6.82 10.82
C ALA A 587 19.04 -7.33 9.42
N ASP A 588 19.46 -8.55 9.09
CA ASP A 588 19.11 -9.20 7.84
C ASP A 588 17.69 -9.80 7.87
N GLU A 589 17.24 -10.27 9.03
CA GLU A 589 15.90 -10.86 9.23
C GLU A 589 15.24 -10.35 10.52
N PRO A 590 14.96 -9.03 10.64
CA PRO A 590 14.28 -8.51 11.81
C PRO A 590 12.80 -8.95 11.83
N MET A 591 12.11 -8.70 12.94
CA MET A 591 10.65 -8.58 13.00
C MET A 591 10.28 -7.10 12.96
N THR A 592 9.02 -6.80 12.67
CA THR A 592 8.51 -5.43 12.64
C THR A 592 7.33 -5.25 13.58
N ALA A 593 7.26 -4.11 14.22
CA ALA A 593 6.14 -3.71 15.07
C ALA A 593 5.69 -2.29 14.71
N HIS A 594 4.37 -2.08 14.61
CA HIS A 594 3.78 -0.77 14.34
C HIS A 594 2.99 -0.29 15.55
N GLN A 595 3.19 0.97 15.93
CA GLN A 595 2.51 1.57 17.08
C GLN A 595 2.03 2.97 16.73
N PRO A 596 0.71 3.17 16.56
CA PRO A 596 0.16 4.50 16.43
C PRO A 596 0.11 5.16 17.81
N VAL A 597 0.69 6.35 17.93
CA VAL A 597 0.83 7.08 19.19
C VAL A 597 0.20 8.47 19.04
N PRO A 598 -1.02 8.69 19.58
CA PRO A 598 -1.62 10.01 19.74
C PRO A 598 -1.20 10.63 21.08
N CYS A 599 -1.76 11.82 21.41
CA CYS A 599 -1.83 12.25 22.80
C CYS A 599 -2.66 11.24 23.62
N MET A 600 -2.12 10.76 24.73
CA MET A 600 -2.81 9.78 25.59
C MET A 600 -3.83 10.41 26.55
N HIS A 601 -3.96 11.75 26.54
CA HIS A 601 -4.82 12.52 27.43
C HIS A 601 -4.69 12.09 28.91
N CYS A 602 -3.44 12.05 29.41
CA CYS A 602 -3.13 11.53 30.74
C CYS A 602 -3.83 12.30 31.86
N GLU A 603 -4.49 11.62 32.81
CA GLU A 603 -5.12 12.25 33.98
C GLU A 603 -4.12 13.08 34.81
N LEU A 604 -2.97 12.50 35.14
CA LEU A 604 -1.85 13.23 35.76
C LEU A 604 -0.97 13.85 34.67
N ALA A 605 -1.52 14.75 33.86
CA ALA A 605 -0.84 15.38 32.73
C ALA A 605 0.34 16.26 33.17
N PRO A 606 1.61 15.88 32.90
CA PRO A 606 2.74 16.74 33.20
C PRO A 606 2.79 17.98 32.30
N CYS A 607 2.20 17.91 31.09
CA CYS A 607 2.15 19.04 30.16
C CYS A 607 1.29 20.20 30.67
N GLU A 608 0.26 19.94 31.50
CA GLU A 608 -0.60 20.99 32.05
C GLU A 608 0.10 21.80 33.14
N GLN A 609 0.72 21.09 34.08
CA GLN A 609 1.33 21.70 35.28
C GLN A 609 2.48 22.66 34.93
N VAL A 610 3.09 22.49 33.76
CA VAL A 610 4.21 23.32 33.30
C VAL A 610 3.76 24.50 32.43
N CYS A 611 2.46 24.63 32.11
CA CYS A 611 1.94 25.72 31.29
C CYS A 611 1.75 27.00 32.11
N PRO A 612 2.60 28.03 31.95
CA PRO A 612 2.59 29.21 32.83
C PRO A 612 1.34 30.10 32.66
N VAL A 613 0.60 29.90 31.57
CA VAL A 613 -0.61 30.67 31.23
C VAL A 613 -1.88 29.83 31.27
N ALA A 614 -1.80 28.58 31.74
CA ALA A 614 -2.92 27.64 31.82
C ALA A 614 -3.72 27.52 30.50
N ALA A 615 -3.01 27.47 29.37
CA ALA A 615 -3.63 27.23 28.06
C ALA A 615 -4.08 25.78 27.90
N THR A 616 -3.35 24.85 28.52
CA THR A 616 -3.69 23.43 28.56
C THR A 616 -4.37 23.08 29.88
N THR A 617 -5.56 22.49 29.82
CA THR A 617 -6.34 22.11 31.00
C THR A 617 -7.16 20.85 30.74
N HIS A 618 -7.42 20.08 31.79
CA HIS A 618 -8.39 18.99 31.72
C HIS A 618 -9.83 19.50 31.64
N SER A 619 -10.62 18.91 30.75
CA SER A 619 -12.06 19.08 30.74
C SER A 619 -12.78 18.14 31.72
N PRO A 620 -14.04 18.43 32.07
CA PRO A 620 -14.83 17.59 32.98
C PRO A 620 -15.02 16.14 32.54
N ASP A 621 -14.88 15.85 31.23
CA ASP A 621 -15.02 14.52 30.63
C ASP A 621 -13.69 13.74 30.52
N GLY A 622 -12.63 14.24 31.17
CA GLY A 622 -11.33 13.56 31.27
C GLY A 622 -10.37 13.82 30.12
N MET A 623 -10.70 14.69 29.17
CA MET A 623 -9.78 15.02 28.08
C MET A 623 -8.80 16.13 28.46
N ASN A 624 -7.56 16.00 28.00
CA ASN A 624 -6.61 17.11 27.98
C ASN A 624 -6.94 18.06 26.82
N GLN A 625 -7.32 19.31 27.11
CA GLN A 625 -7.61 20.36 26.12
C GLN A 625 -6.41 21.29 26.00
N MET A 626 -5.94 21.52 24.77
CA MET A 626 -4.79 22.37 24.42
C MET A 626 -5.21 23.61 23.62
#